data_AF-S7S4N4-F1
#
_entry.id   AF-S7S4N4-F1
#
_cell.length_a   1.000
_cell.length_b   1.000
_cell.length_c   1.000
_cell.angle_alpha   90.00
_cell.angle_beta   90.00
_cell.angle_gamma   90.00
#
_symmetry.space_group_name_H-M   'P 1'
#
loop_
_entity.id
_entity.type
_entity.pdbx_description
1 polymer ?
#
loop_
_entity_poly.entity_id
_entity_poly.type
_entity_poly.pdbx_seq_one_letter_code
_entity_poly.pdbx_strand_id
1 'polypeptide(L)'
;MSSSQYVHRKTVPIKRGDAEPLTRKDVQFAVLHHIFSDTARVFTDPSPGKAANKVTFADLYVNALFNSSKCSKVLKDKMVETPPFALEFAKICLLTNVGRINTTMAFFPEMKTALRSYHPVPSLQKTDGNAQDAPRIKNCLKAALLPSEFKNGPPSTPAEVITKVQSGQKPPTSVVNLIFVLANHASVRSLPHFDPPTDFLDLFMPVELSSASRARAFLWLIFHYLEGTDVPNPFCDEYARQHPGKVPRLRHITPREMEEENMDPPDEIEWGRKMSQLRSQFLQKLVNQTEHERRSIPSPAPPPLQRDLAPRRHRTQHPPVHQGSRGETFHHYVPKEREQLKPRNPQPRAPAPTAPAQGSGGLGDAERSMLQQAWFSVNTADPLMDSDEEYVDENMRLELQRRLSVITRLRGKSATPSPPPEEGGYRAGAEGEEGQDFEPPRTFTGQWQQAQWD
;
A
#
# COMPACT_ATOMS: atom_id res chain seq x y z
N MET A 1 -35.87 -4.67 2.60
CA MET A 1 -35.14 -4.19 1.41
C MET A 1 -33.83 -3.60 1.90
N SER A 2 -32.73 -4.37 1.85
CA SER A 2 -31.41 -3.86 2.23
C SER A 2 -30.83 -3.10 1.05
N SER A 3 -30.58 -1.81 1.21
CA SER A 3 -29.90 -0.98 0.23
C SER A 3 -28.41 -1.33 0.22
N SER A 4 -27.98 -2.21 -0.69
CA SER A 4 -26.55 -2.35 -1.04
C SER A 4 -26.11 -1.13 -1.83
N GLN A 5 -25.83 -0.03 -1.12
CA GLN A 5 -25.13 1.11 -1.70
C GLN A 5 -23.64 0.75 -1.81
N TYR A 6 -23.22 0.24 -2.97
CA TYR A 6 -21.81 0.15 -3.31
C TYR A 6 -21.31 1.55 -3.69
N VAL A 7 -20.86 2.27 -2.67
CA VAL A 7 -20.19 3.57 -2.78
C VAL A 7 -18.70 3.30 -2.98
N HIS A 8 -18.10 3.88 -4.03
CA HIS A 8 -16.68 3.90 -4.38
C HIS A 8 -15.75 3.64 -3.18
N ARG A 9 -15.30 2.39 -2.99
CA ARG A 9 -14.29 2.07 -2.00
C ARG A 9 -12.95 1.89 -2.70
N LYS A 10 -12.01 2.80 -2.42
CA LYS A 10 -10.57 2.51 -2.53
C LYS A 10 -10.33 1.10 -1.96
N THR A 11 -9.59 0.23 -2.65
CA THR A 11 -9.34 -1.15 -2.21
C THR A 11 -9.07 -1.17 -0.72
N VAL A 12 -9.87 -1.92 0.03
CA VAL A 12 -9.64 -2.06 1.46
C VAL A 12 -8.66 -3.23 1.61
N PRO A 13 -7.46 -3.05 2.19
CA PRO A 13 -6.59 -4.19 2.47
C PRO A 13 -7.24 -5.14 3.48
N ILE A 14 -6.88 -6.43 3.43
CA ILE A 14 -7.26 -7.39 4.47
C ILE A 14 -6.70 -6.91 5.81
N LYS A 15 -7.50 -6.98 6.87
CA LYS A 15 -7.11 -6.61 8.22
C LYS A 15 -7.37 -7.77 9.17
N ARG A 16 -6.30 -8.25 9.80
CA ARG A 16 -6.29 -9.33 10.80
C ARG A 16 -5.27 -8.99 11.88
N GLY A 17 -5.39 -9.59 13.06
CA GLY A 17 -4.40 -9.48 14.15
C GLY A 17 -3.11 -10.24 13.84
N ASP A 18 -2.00 -9.89 14.51
CA ASP A 18 -0.74 -10.66 14.37
C ASP A 18 -1.00 -12.15 14.68
N ALA A 19 -0.38 -13.02 13.90
CA ALA A 19 -0.54 -14.46 13.93
C ALA A 19 -1.93 -14.99 13.53
N GLU A 20 -2.93 -14.15 13.28
CA GLU A 20 -4.23 -14.62 12.77
C GLU A 20 -4.10 -15.10 11.31
N PRO A 21 -4.56 -16.33 10.99
CA PRO A 21 -4.52 -16.84 9.63
C PRO A 21 -5.41 -16.05 8.67
N LEU A 22 -4.96 -15.90 7.43
CA LEU A 22 -5.82 -15.45 6.33
C LEU A 22 -6.57 -16.65 5.75
N THR A 23 -7.88 -16.70 5.99
CA THR A 23 -8.78 -17.76 5.52
C THR A 23 -8.99 -17.70 4.01
N ARG A 24 -9.51 -18.77 3.41
CA ARG A 24 -10.00 -18.79 2.03
C ARG A 24 -10.98 -17.66 1.75
N LYS A 25 -11.84 -17.34 2.71
CA LYS A 25 -12.78 -16.20 2.62
C LYS A 25 -12.04 -14.86 2.60
N ASP A 26 -11.00 -14.66 3.40
CA ASP A 26 -10.25 -13.41 3.41
C ASP A 26 -9.56 -13.13 2.07
N VAL A 27 -8.94 -14.18 1.52
CA VAL A 27 -8.17 -14.12 0.26
C VAL A 27 -9.02 -14.34 -0.99
N GLN A 28 -10.30 -14.68 -0.82
CA GLN A 28 -11.20 -15.06 -1.92
C GLN A 28 -10.60 -16.22 -2.75
N PHE A 29 -10.19 -17.30 -2.09
CA PHE A 29 -9.46 -18.39 -2.72
C PHE A 29 -10.12 -18.94 -3.99
N ALA A 30 -11.45 -19.07 -4.01
CA ALA A 30 -12.17 -19.62 -5.16
C ALA A 30 -11.98 -18.79 -6.44
N VAL A 31 -11.98 -17.45 -6.37
CA VAL A 31 -11.74 -16.61 -7.57
C VAL A 31 -10.31 -16.78 -8.07
N LEU A 32 -9.34 -16.81 -7.16
CA LEU A 32 -7.93 -17.05 -7.48
C LEU A 32 -7.73 -18.44 -8.07
N HIS A 33 -8.42 -19.45 -7.54
CA HIS A 33 -8.39 -20.80 -8.08
C HIS A 33 -8.88 -20.81 -9.53
N HIS A 34 -10.07 -20.28 -9.81
CA HIS A 34 -10.62 -20.22 -11.16
C HIS A 34 -9.72 -19.46 -12.15
N ILE A 35 -9.13 -18.33 -11.74
CA ILE A 35 -8.20 -17.55 -12.58
C ILE A 35 -6.97 -18.37 -12.95
N PHE A 36 -6.34 -19.04 -11.98
CA PHE A 36 -5.07 -19.76 -12.21
C PHE A 36 -5.25 -21.21 -12.69
N SER A 37 -6.45 -21.78 -12.58
CA SER A 37 -6.78 -23.11 -13.12
C SER A 37 -7.28 -23.05 -14.57
N ASP A 38 -7.53 -21.85 -15.11
CA ASP A 38 -7.95 -21.68 -16.49
C ASP A 38 -6.85 -22.17 -17.44
N THR A 39 -7.26 -22.98 -18.42
CA THR A 39 -6.34 -23.66 -19.36
C THR A 39 -6.30 -23.01 -20.73
N ALA A 40 -7.01 -21.89 -20.94
CA ALA A 40 -7.06 -21.23 -22.23
C ALA A 40 -5.70 -20.62 -22.58
N ARG A 41 -5.05 -21.18 -23.61
CA ARG A 41 -3.78 -20.67 -24.14
C ARG A 41 -4.04 -19.59 -25.16
N VAL A 42 -4.25 -18.37 -24.68
CA VAL A 42 -4.76 -17.25 -25.51
C VAL A 42 -3.92 -15.99 -25.40
N PHE A 43 -3.01 -15.92 -24.43
CA PHE A 43 -2.14 -14.75 -24.23
C PHE A 43 -0.82 -14.88 -24.96
N THR A 44 -0.34 -13.79 -25.54
CA THR A 44 0.95 -13.69 -26.22
C THR A 44 2.10 -13.76 -25.21
N ASP A 45 3.04 -14.70 -25.39
CA ASP A 45 4.23 -14.80 -24.55
C ASP A 45 5.19 -13.63 -24.84
N PRO A 46 5.50 -12.76 -23.86
CA PRO A 46 6.42 -11.63 -24.07
C PRO A 46 7.89 -12.04 -24.16
N SER A 47 8.24 -13.30 -23.94
CA SER A 47 9.63 -13.77 -23.95
C SER A 47 10.27 -13.64 -25.34
N PRO A 48 11.53 -13.16 -25.45
CA PRO A 48 12.22 -13.04 -26.74
C PRO A 48 12.19 -14.34 -27.54
N GLY A 49 11.80 -14.27 -28.81
CA GLY A 49 11.72 -15.42 -29.71
C GLY A 49 10.52 -16.35 -29.50
N LYS A 50 9.63 -16.06 -28.52
CA LYS A 50 8.43 -16.88 -28.23
C LYS A 50 7.10 -16.15 -28.47
N ALA A 51 7.11 -14.94 -29.04
CA ALA A 51 5.90 -14.15 -29.27
C ALA A 51 4.82 -14.84 -30.13
N ALA A 52 5.19 -15.85 -30.93
CA ALA A 52 4.23 -16.66 -31.68
C ALA A 52 3.45 -17.67 -30.80
N ASN A 53 3.95 -17.97 -29.60
CA ASN A 53 3.36 -18.93 -28.69
C ASN A 53 2.27 -18.29 -27.83
N LYS A 54 1.15 -19.00 -27.72
CA LYS A 54 0.09 -18.64 -26.79
C LYS A 54 0.23 -19.43 -25.48
N VAL A 55 0.09 -18.72 -24.36
CA VAL A 55 0.22 -19.24 -23.00
C VAL A 55 -1.06 -19.01 -22.20
N THR A 56 -1.21 -19.74 -21.09
CA THR A 56 -2.32 -19.51 -20.15
C THR A 56 -2.07 -18.24 -19.33
N PHE A 57 -3.11 -17.74 -18.64
CA PHE A 57 -2.92 -16.62 -17.70
C PHE A 57 -1.92 -17.00 -16.59
N ALA A 58 -2.01 -18.23 -16.06
CA ALA A 58 -1.12 -18.70 -15.01
C ALA A 58 0.34 -18.66 -15.47
N ASP A 59 0.63 -19.21 -16.64
CA ASP A 59 1.98 -19.19 -17.23
C ASP A 59 2.46 -17.76 -17.46
N LEU A 60 1.61 -16.90 -18.05
CA LEU A 60 1.94 -15.49 -18.31
C LEU A 60 2.33 -14.76 -17.03
N TYR A 61 1.54 -14.90 -15.97
CA TYR A 61 1.76 -14.20 -14.71
C TYR A 61 2.96 -14.76 -13.95
N VAL A 62 3.10 -16.09 -13.88
CA VAL A 62 4.26 -16.75 -13.26
C VAL A 62 5.56 -16.38 -13.99
N ASN A 63 5.56 -16.38 -15.31
CA ASN A 63 6.73 -15.99 -16.11
C ASN A 63 7.09 -14.51 -15.92
N ALA A 64 6.10 -13.62 -15.80
CA ALA A 64 6.36 -12.21 -15.49
C ALA A 64 7.05 -12.04 -14.13
N LEU A 65 6.60 -12.78 -13.10
CA LEU A 65 7.23 -12.78 -11.78
C LEU A 65 8.64 -13.38 -11.82
N PHE A 66 8.81 -14.51 -12.51
CA PHE A 66 10.09 -15.19 -12.64
C PHE A 66 11.15 -14.32 -13.33
N ASN A 67 10.74 -13.53 -14.33
CA ASN A 67 11.63 -12.65 -15.08
C ASN A 67 11.83 -11.27 -14.43
N SER A 68 11.16 -10.97 -13.32
CA SER A 68 11.43 -9.74 -12.56
C SER A 68 12.89 -9.67 -12.11
N SER A 69 13.50 -8.49 -12.25
CA SER A 69 14.87 -8.24 -11.78
C SER A 69 15.00 -8.20 -10.26
N LYS A 70 13.87 -8.15 -9.54
CA LYS A 70 13.81 -8.21 -8.07
C LYS A 70 13.27 -9.54 -7.55
N CYS A 71 13.02 -10.51 -8.41
CA CYS A 71 12.76 -11.89 -8.01
C CYS A 71 14.10 -12.56 -7.63
N SER A 72 14.25 -13.00 -6.38
CA SER A 72 15.51 -13.55 -5.87
C SER A 72 15.83 -14.91 -6.49
N LYS A 73 17.12 -15.24 -6.61
CA LYS A 73 17.56 -16.55 -7.13
C LYS A 73 16.89 -17.72 -6.38
N VAL A 74 16.88 -17.69 -5.05
CA VAL A 74 16.24 -18.72 -4.21
C VAL A 74 14.76 -18.89 -4.57
N LEU A 75 14.04 -17.79 -4.81
CA LEU A 75 12.64 -17.85 -5.18
C LEU A 75 12.46 -18.45 -6.58
N LYS A 76 13.30 -18.07 -7.54
CA LYS A 76 13.30 -18.64 -8.90
C LYS A 76 13.59 -20.14 -8.89
N ASP A 77 14.64 -20.54 -8.19
CA ASP A 77 15.03 -21.95 -8.04
C ASP A 77 13.86 -22.76 -7.47
N LYS A 78 13.16 -22.20 -6.46
CA LYS A 78 12.00 -22.85 -5.85
C LYS A 78 10.79 -22.94 -6.77
N MET A 79 10.51 -21.91 -7.56
CA MET A 79 9.43 -21.92 -8.56
C MET A 79 9.65 -23.02 -9.62
N VAL A 80 10.91 -23.28 -9.98
CA VAL A 80 11.30 -24.34 -10.92
C VAL A 80 11.23 -25.72 -10.27
N GLU A 81 11.76 -25.86 -9.05
CA GLU A 81 11.79 -27.12 -8.30
C GLU A 81 10.37 -27.58 -7.91
N THR A 82 9.50 -26.64 -7.53
CA THR A 82 8.15 -26.92 -7.04
C THR A 82 7.12 -26.08 -7.80
N PRO A 83 6.63 -26.52 -8.97
CA PRO A 83 5.64 -25.76 -9.74
C PRO A 83 4.37 -25.37 -8.97
N PRO A 84 3.81 -26.21 -8.06
CA PRO A 84 2.67 -25.80 -7.24
C PRO A 84 2.97 -24.58 -6.35
N PHE A 85 4.21 -24.44 -5.85
CA PHE A 85 4.64 -23.26 -5.09
C PHE A 85 4.58 -21.99 -5.94
N ALA A 86 4.97 -22.08 -7.22
CA ALA A 86 4.91 -20.92 -8.13
C ALA A 86 3.48 -20.40 -8.29
N LEU A 87 2.48 -21.29 -8.36
CA LEU A 87 1.06 -20.92 -8.43
C LEU A 87 0.56 -20.31 -7.12
N GLU A 88 0.92 -20.90 -5.98
CA GLU A 88 0.58 -20.38 -4.66
C GLU A 88 1.17 -18.96 -4.45
N PHE A 89 2.45 -18.79 -4.77
CA PHE A 89 3.13 -17.50 -4.71
C PHE A 89 2.53 -16.48 -5.68
N ALA A 90 2.16 -16.90 -6.89
CA ALA A 90 1.52 -16.03 -7.88
C ALA A 90 0.15 -15.51 -7.40
N LYS A 91 -0.63 -16.32 -6.69
CA LYS A 91 -1.91 -15.90 -6.09
C LYS A 91 -1.71 -14.84 -5.00
N ILE A 92 -0.70 -14.99 -4.15
CA ILE A 92 -0.32 -13.97 -3.14
C ILE A 92 0.15 -12.68 -3.84
N CYS A 93 0.95 -12.81 -4.90
CA CYS A 93 1.39 -11.69 -5.73
C CYS A 93 0.22 -10.94 -6.36
N LEU A 94 -0.78 -11.65 -6.90
CA LEU A 94 -1.97 -11.04 -7.48
C LEU A 94 -2.74 -10.21 -6.45
N LEU A 95 -2.97 -10.74 -5.25
CA LEU A 95 -3.63 -10.01 -4.15
C LEU A 95 -2.83 -8.78 -3.69
N THR A 96 -1.50 -8.87 -3.70
CA THR A 96 -0.63 -7.73 -3.39
C THR A 96 -0.71 -6.68 -4.50
N ASN A 97 -0.79 -7.11 -5.77
CA ASN A 97 -0.86 -6.23 -6.93
C ASN A 97 -2.16 -5.42 -6.98
N VAL A 98 -3.29 -6.05 -6.65
CA VAL A 98 -4.60 -5.37 -6.57
C VAL A 98 -4.80 -4.59 -5.26
N GLY A 99 -3.84 -4.66 -4.32
CA GLY A 99 -3.85 -3.90 -3.07
C GLY A 99 -4.63 -4.56 -1.91
N ARG A 100 -4.98 -5.84 -2.00
CA ARG A 100 -5.65 -6.59 -0.92
C ARG A 100 -4.69 -7.01 0.19
N ILE A 101 -3.43 -7.30 -0.14
CA ILE A 101 -2.37 -7.57 0.84
C ILE A 101 -1.57 -6.30 1.06
N ASN A 102 -1.49 -5.85 2.33
CA ASN A 102 -0.70 -4.69 2.70
C ASN A 102 0.79 -5.03 2.85
N THR A 103 1.67 -4.07 2.60
CA THR A 103 3.13 -4.19 2.75
C THR A 103 3.57 -4.45 4.19
N THR A 104 2.71 -4.25 5.20
CA THR A 104 3.02 -4.58 6.60
C THR A 104 2.93 -6.08 6.90
N MET A 105 2.29 -6.87 6.03
CA MET A 105 2.10 -8.29 6.23
C MET A 105 3.34 -9.10 5.84
N ALA A 106 3.55 -10.20 6.56
CA ALA A 106 4.58 -11.18 6.29
C ALA A 106 4.06 -12.61 6.43
N PHE A 107 4.68 -13.51 5.69
CA PHE A 107 4.21 -14.89 5.53
C PHE A 107 5.19 -15.92 6.09
N PHE A 108 6.11 -15.50 6.96
CA PHE A 108 7.02 -16.38 7.68
C PHE A 108 7.10 -16.00 9.18
N PRO A 109 7.09 -16.99 10.10
CA PRO A 109 6.93 -16.75 11.53
C PRO A 109 8.18 -16.15 12.21
N GLU A 110 9.37 -16.26 11.60
CA GLU A 110 10.66 -15.85 12.18
C GLU A 110 10.93 -14.33 12.16
N MET A 111 9.95 -13.52 11.76
CA MET A 111 10.10 -12.06 11.72
C MET A 111 10.35 -11.45 13.10
N LYS A 112 11.48 -10.76 13.27
CA LYS A 112 11.84 -10.07 14.52
C LYS A 112 11.36 -8.61 14.60
N THR A 113 10.84 -8.05 13.51
CA THR A 113 10.48 -6.62 13.42
C THR A 113 9.08 -6.34 13.96
N ALA A 114 8.95 -5.41 14.90
CA ALA A 114 7.66 -5.02 15.50
C ALA A 114 6.71 -4.26 14.53
N LEU A 115 7.23 -3.73 13.41
CA LEU A 115 6.44 -3.00 12.40
C LEU A 115 5.78 -3.91 11.36
N ARG A 116 5.94 -5.23 11.49
CA ARG A 116 5.38 -6.22 10.58
C ARG A 116 4.48 -7.18 11.36
N SER A 117 3.37 -7.56 10.75
CA SER A 117 2.46 -8.58 11.28
C SER A 117 2.60 -9.87 10.48
N TYR A 118 2.78 -10.98 11.18
CA TYR A 118 2.82 -12.31 10.58
C TYR A 118 1.39 -12.82 10.38
N HIS A 119 1.10 -13.34 9.19
CA HIS A 119 -0.18 -13.99 8.90
C HIS A 119 0.08 -15.26 8.09
N PRO A 120 -0.19 -16.46 8.64
CA PRO A 120 -0.19 -17.67 7.82
C PRO A 120 -1.33 -17.62 6.80
N VAL A 121 -1.13 -18.15 5.60
CA VAL A 121 -2.14 -18.26 4.55
C VAL A 121 -2.30 -19.73 4.16
N PRO A 122 -3.07 -20.53 4.93
CA PRO A 122 -3.09 -21.99 4.80
C PRO A 122 -3.42 -22.49 3.38
N SER A 123 -4.34 -21.81 2.70
CA SER A 123 -4.76 -22.16 1.34
C SER A 123 -3.70 -21.89 0.25
N LEU A 124 -2.68 -21.07 0.55
CA LEU A 124 -1.63 -20.61 -0.38
C LEU A 124 -0.21 -20.88 0.13
N GLN A 125 -0.05 -21.73 1.15
CA GLN A 125 1.26 -22.11 1.70
C GLN A 125 1.30 -23.61 2.00
N LYS A 126 0.73 -24.43 1.10
CA LYS A 126 0.72 -25.89 1.28
C LYS A 126 2.06 -26.51 0.92
N THR A 127 2.79 -25.86 0.03
CA THR A 127 4.13 -26.25 -0.33
C THR A 127 5.15 -25.72 0.66
N ASP A 128 6.19 -26.51 0.92
CA ASP A 128 7.29 -26.10 1.78
C ASP A 128 8.09 -24.98 1.10
N GLY A 129 8.06 -23.77 1.66
CA GLY A 129 8.73 -22.60 1.10
C GLY A 129 8.35 -21.30 1.81
N ASN A 130 9.34 -20.43 2.03
CA ASN A 130 9.08 -19.10 2.54
C ASN A 130 8.48 -18.24 1.43
N ALA A 131 7.20 -17.89 1.55
CA ALA A 131 6.45 -17.05 0.61
C ALA A 131 6.90 -15.57 0.56
N GLN A 132 8.03 -15.23 1.19
CA GLN A 132 8.58 -13.89 1.38
C GLN A 132 7.66 -12.98 2.20
N ASP A 133 7.99 -11.69 2.26
CA ASP A 133 7.16 -10.65 2.85
C ASP A 133 6.55 -9.75 1.76
N ALA A 134 5.47 -9.06 2.11
CA ALA A 134 4.76 -8.19 1.18
C ALA A 134 5.64 -7.06 0.57
N PRO A 135 6.63 -6.46 1.26
CA PRO A 135 7.56 -5.52 0.65
C PRO A 135 8.42 -6.12 -0.47
N ARG A 136 8.96 -7.33 -0.29
CA ARG A 136 9.74 -8.01 -1.33
C ARG A 136 8.87 -8.39 -2.51
N ILE A 137 7.64 -8.87 -2.26
CA ILE A 137 6.65 -9.11 -3.30
C ILE A 137 6.35 -7.83 -4.08
N LYS A 138 6.08 -6.71 -3.40
CA LYS A 138 5.82 -5.42 -4.06
C LYS A 138 7.00 -4.96 -4.92
N ASN A 139 8.24 -5.14 -4.45
CA ASN A 139 9.43 -4.81 -5.23
C ASN A 139 9.60 -5.74 -6.44
N CYS A 140 9.28 -7.03 -6.29
CA CYS A 140 9.22 -7.99 -7.39
C CYS A 140 8.21 -7.55 -8.47
N LEU A 141 6.99 -7.21 -8.05
CA LEU A 141 5.92 -6.74 -8.95
C LEU A 141 6.32 -5.46 -9.71
N LYS A 142 6.88 -4.46 -9.01
CA LYS A 142 7.35 -3.21 -9.63
C LYS A 142 8.44 -3.41 -10.69
N ALA A 143 9.21 -4.48 -10.58
CA ALA A 143 10.32 -4.80 -11.46
C ALA A 143 9.98 -5.88 -12.51
N ALA A 144 8.73 -6.36 -12.54
CA ALA A 144 8.21 -7.27 -13.55
C ALA A 144 7.81 -6.50 -14.82
N LEU A 145 8.80 -5.91 -15.48
CA LEU A 145 8.63 -5.07 -16.67
C LEU A 145 9.00 -5.83 -17.95
N LEU A 146 8.37 -5.46 -19.06
CA LEU A 146 8.79 -5.90 -20.39
C LEU A 146 10.08 -5.18 -20.82
N PRO A 147 10.87 -5.78 -21.74
CA PRO A 147 12.06 -5.12 -22.29
C PRO A 147 11.80 -3.73 -22.87
N SER A 148 10.64 -3.53 -23.50
CA SER A 148 10.20 -2.25 -24.06
C SER A 148 9.94 -1.17 -23.01
N GLU A 149 9.70 -1.56 -21.75
CA GLU A 149 9.34 -0.66 -20.66
C GLU A 149 10.55 -0.17 -19.86
N PHE A 150 11.74 -0.78 -20.03
CA PHE A 150 12.93 -0.38 -19.30
C PHE A 150 13.40 1.05 -19.63
N LYS A 151 13.19 1.51 -20.86
CA LYS A 151 13.60 2.85 -21.31
C LYS A 151 12.49 3.89 -21.15
N ASN A 152 11.28 3.55 -21.58
CA ASN A 152 10.17 4.50 -21.69
C ASN A 152 9.18 4.44 -20.52
N GLY A 153 9.42 3.53 -19.56
CA GLY A 153 8.48 3.22 -18.51
C GLY A 153 7.26 2.42 -19.00
N PRO A 154 6.56 1.75 -18.07
CA PRO A 154 5.29 1.12 -18.37
C PRO A 154 4.16 2.18 -18.53
N PRO A 155 3.11 1.91 -19.32
CA PRO A 155 1.94 2.78 -19.38
C PRO A 155 1.23 2.85 -18.02
N SER A 156 0.66 4.02 -17.70
CA SER A 156 0.08 4.32 -16.37
C SER A 156 -1.46 4.45 -16.38
N THR A 157 -2.07 4.46 -17.56
CA THR A 157 -3.53 4.58 -17.73
C THR A 157 -4.08 3.50 -18.66
N PRO A 158 -5.35 3.08 -18.50
CA PRO A 158 -5.97 2.13 -19.43
C PRO A 158 -5.96 2.63 -20.89
N ALA A 159 -6.12 3.94 -21.09
CA ALA A 159 -6.07 4.56 -22.42
C ALA A 159 -4.69 4.40 -23.10
N GLU A 160 -3.59 4.63 -22.37
CA GLU A 160 -2.24 4.41 -22.90
C GLU A 160 -1.99 2.95 -23.30
N VAL A 161 -2.52 2.01 -22.51
CA VAL A 161 -2.43 0.57 -22.83
C VAL A 161 -3.14 0.28 -24.15
N ILE A 162 -4.35 0.82 -24.34
CA ILE A 162 -5.12 0.67 -25.59
C ILE A 162 -4.37 1.30 -26.77
N THR A 163 -3.82 2.50 -26.61
CA THR A 163 -3.04 3.15 -27.69
C THR A 163 -1.85 2.29 -28.12
N LYS A 164 -1.14 1.67 -27.16
CA LYS A 164 0.00 0.78 -27.45
C LYS A 164 -0.43 -0.51 -28.14
N VAL A 165 -1.54 -1.12 -27.73
CA VAL A 165 -2.00 -2.36 -28.40
C VAL A 165 -2.50 -2.07 -29.81
N GLN A 166 -3.14 -0.92 -30.02
CA GLN A 166 -3.59 -0.44 -31.34
C GLN A 166 -2.44 -0.06 -32.26
N SER A 167 -1.28 0.37 -31.74
CA SER A 167 -0.07 0.60 -32.52
C SER A 167 0.70 -0.69 -32.89
N GLY A 168 0.13 -1.86 -32.58
CA GLY A 168 0.68 -3.17 -32.90
C GLY A 168 1.61 -3.75 -31.83
N GLN A 169 1.78 -3.08 -30.69
CA GLN A 169 2.58 -3.62 -29.59
C GLN A 169 1.76 -4.67 -28.81
N LYS A 170 2.03 -5.95 -29.06
CA LYS A 170 1.38 -7.09 -28.39
C LYS A 170 2.42 -7.97 -27.66
N PRO A 171 2.41 -8.08 -26.33
CA PRO A 171 1.56 -7.32 -25.40
C PRO A 171 2.03 -5.84 -25.26
N PRO A 172 1.12 -4.89 -24.98
CA PRO A 172 1.43 -3.47 -24.82
C PRO A 172 2.19 -3.15 -23.53
N THR A 173 2.03 -4.00 -22.51
CA THR A 173 2.63 -3.86 -21.18
C THR A 173 2.71 -5.23 -20.50
N SER A 174 3.47 -5.34 -19.41
CA SER A 174 3.47 -6.57 -18.62
C SER A 174 2.10 -6.82 -17.99
N VAL A 175 1.70 -8.09 -17.85
CA VAL A 175 0.44 -8.45 -17.18
C VAL A 175 0.37 -7.92 -15.74
N VAL A 176 1.53 -7.83 -15.07
CA VAL A 176 1.65 -7.26 -13.72
C VAL A 176 1.31 -5.78 -13.73
N ASN A 177 1.87 -5.01 -14.67
CA ASN A 177 1.57 -3.59 -14.78
C ASN A 177 0.11 -3.35 -15.22
N LEU A 178 -0.42 -4.14 -16.16
CA LEU A 178 -1.83 -4.01 -16.55
C LEU A 178 -2.76 -4.15 -15.34
N ILE A 179 -2.60 -5.20 -14.54
CA ILE A 179 -3.44 -5.41 -13.35
C ILE A 179 -3.29 -4.24 -12.36
N PHE A 180 -2.08 -3.70 -12.19
CA PHE A 180 -1.85 -2.52 -11.36
C PHE A 180 -2.58 -1.28 -11.90
N VAL A 181 -2.51 -1.03 -13.21
CA VAL A 181 -3.24 0.07 -13.87
C VAL A 181 -4.74 -0.10 -13.67
N LEU A 182 -5.30 -1.27 -13.95
CA LEU A 182 -6.74 -1.53 -13.77
C LEU A 182 -7.19 -1.35 -12.31
N ALA A 183 -6.38 -1.79 -11.34
CA ALA A 183 -6.67 -1.62 -9.92
C ALA A 183 -6.68 -0.16 -9.48
N ASN A 184 -5.73 0.66 -9.95
CA ASN A 184 -5.68 2.09 -9.61
C ASN A 184 -6.76 2.91 -10.33
N HIS A 185 -7.27 2.40 -11.46
CA HIS A 185 -8.29 3.04 -12.27
C HIS A 185 -9.66 2.35 -12.14
N ALA A 186 -9.90 1.62 -11.05
CA ALA A 186 -11.05 0.73 -10.93
C ALA A 186 -12.42 1.41 -11.09
N SER A 187 -12.54 2.70 -10.80
CA SER A 187 -13.81 3.43 -10.89
C SER A 187 -14.50 3.22 -12.24
N VAL A 188 -15.83 3.02 -12.22
CA VAL A 188 -16.64 2.79 -13.44
C VAL A 188 -16.48 3.89 -14.50
N ARG A 189 -16.15 5.12 -14.08
CA ARG A 189 -15.84 6.23 -15.01
C ARG A 189 -14.56 5.97 -15.81
N SER A 190 -13.55 5.38 -15.19
CA SER A 190 -12.26 5.10 -15.82
C SER A 190 -12.24 3.73 -16.52
N LEU A 191 -13.05 2.77 -16.04
CA LEU A 191 -13.24 1.47 -16.68
C LEU A 191 -14.72 1.24 -17.04
N PRO A 192 -15.16 1.57 -18.28
CA PRO A 192 -16.55 1.48 -18.70
C PRO A 192 -17.03 0.03 -18.99
N HIS A 193 -16.33 -0.98 -18.47
CA HIS A 193 -16.60 -2.39 -18.75
C HIS A 193 -17.64 -3.02 -17.81
N PHE A 194 -17.94 -2.37 -16.69
CA PHE A 194 -18.87 -2.85 -15.67
C PHE A 194 -20.18 -2.07 -15.70
N ASP A 195 -21.23 -2.69 -15.17
CA ASP A 195 -22.49 -2.01 -14.87
C ASP A 195 -22.46 -1.53 -13.42
N PRO A 196 -22.85 -0.26 -13.16
CA PRO A 196 -22.93 0.23 -11.80
C PRO A 196 -23.83 -0.65 -10.92
N PRO A 197 -23.46 -0.87 -9.65
CA PRO A 197 -22.38 -0.18 -8.94
C PRO A 197 -21.07 -0.98 -8.85
N THR A 198 -20.95 -2.08 -9.61
CA THR A 198 -19.79 -2.98 -9.55
C THR A 198 -18.59 -2.40 -10.28
N ASP A 199 -17.39 -2.65 -9.74
CA ASP A 199 -16.13 -2.24 -10.35
C ASP A 199 -15.07 -3.37 -10.43
N PHE A 200 -13.87 -3.06 -10.92
CA PHE A 200 -12.79 -4.04 -11.07
C PHE A 200 -12.32 -4.65 -9.74
N LEU A 201 -12.32 -3.88 -8.66
CA LEU A 201 -11.83 -4.33 -7.35
C LEU A 201 -12.83 -5.25 -6.66
N ASP A 202 -14.12 -5.09 -6.93
CA ASP A 202 -15.17 -6.00 -6.44
C ASP A 202 -14.94 -7.46 -6.87
N LEU A 203 -14.21 -7.69 -7.96
CA LEU A 203 -13.79 -9.04 -8.37
C LEU A 203 -12.96 -9.76 -7.29
N PHE A 204 -12.31 -9.03 -6.39
CA PHE A 204 -11.43 -9.53 -5.32
C PHE A 204 -11.98 -9.26 -3.90
N MET A 205 -13.23 -8.81 -3.80
CA MET A 205 -13.90 -8.51 -2.53
C MET A 205 -14.96 -9.57 -2.19
N PRO A 206 -15.30 -9.79 -0.91
CA PRO A 206 -16.38 -10.71 -0.51
C PRO A 206 -17.75 -10.10 -0.82
N VAL A 207 -18.13 -10.09 -2.09
CA VAL A 207 -19.43 -9.61 -2.60
C VAL A 207 -20.26 -10.78 -3.10
N GLU A 208 -21.58 -10.59 -3.21
CA GLU A 208 -22.57 -11.60 -3.61
C GLU A 208 -22.53 -11.94 -5.11
N LEU A 209 -21.32 -12.18 -5.64
CA LEU A 209 -21.04 -12.55 -7.03
C LEU A 209 -20.23 -13.84 -7.06
N SER A 210 -20.62 -14.77 -7.94
CA SER A 210 -19.95 -16.07 -8.04
C SER A 210 -18.47 -15.93 -8.38
N SER A 211 -17.63 -16.72 -7.72
CA SER A 211 -16.19 -16.70 -7.97
C SER A 211 -15.85 -17.09 -9.41
N ALA A 212 -16.60 -17.99 -10.03
CA ALA A 212 -16.45 -18.37 -11.42
C ALA A 212 -16.74 -17.21 -12.40
N SER A 213 -17.84 -16.46 -12.22
CA SER A 213 -18.15 -15.32 -13.09
C SER A 213 -17.15 -14.17 -12.90
N ARG A 214 -16.69 -13.94 -11.66
CA ARG A 214 -15.67 -12.93 -11.38
C ARG A 214 -14.33 -13.25 -12.03
N ALA A 215 -13.91 -14.51 -11.98
CA ALA A 215 -12.69 -14.99 -12.64
C ALA A 215 -12.77 -14.83 -14.17
N ARG A 216 -13.91 -15.19 -14.77
CA ARG A 216 -14.14 -15.00 -16.21
C ARG A 216 -14.10 -13.53 -16.62
N ALA A 217 -14.73 -12.64 -15.85
CA ALA A 217 -14.69 -11.20 -16.09
C ALA A 217 -13.27 -10.63 -15.96
N PHE A 218 -12.51 -11.09 -14.97
CA PHE A 218 -11.09 -10.75 -14.83
C PHE A 218 -10.29 -11.18 -16.08
N LEU A 219 -10.37 -12.45 -16.47
CA LEU A 219 -9.64 -12.97 -17.64
C LEU A 219 -10.05 -12.27 -18.94
N TRP A 220 -11.33 -11.93 -19.08
CA TRP A 220 -11.84 -11.13 -20.20
C TRP A 220 -11.14 -9.77 -20.28
N LEU A 221 -11.01 -9.06 -19.15
CA LEU A 221 -10.32 -7.76 -19.10
C LEU A 221 -8.83 -7.89 -19.44
N ILE A 222 -8.15 -8.88 -18.85
CA ILE A 222 -6.73 -9.09 -19.13
C ILE A 222 -6.51 -9.35 -20.62
N PHE A 223 -7.36 -10.18 -21.25
CA PHE A 223 -7.27 -10.45 -22.68
C PHE A 223 -7.55 -9.19 -23.52
N HIS A 224 -8.63 -8.46 -23.19
CA HIS A 224 -9.05 -7.25 -23.91
C HIS A 224 -7.92 -6.21 -24.01
N TYR A 225 -7.20 -5.99 -22.90
CA TYR A 225 -6.13 -5.00 -22.85
C TYR A 225 -4.77 -5.51 -23.35
N LEU A 226 -4.47 -6.81 -23.26
CA LEU A 226 -3.17 -7.34 -23.72
C LEU A 226 -3.16 -7.74 -25.21
N GLU A 227 -4.26 -8.27 -25.71
CA GLU A 227 -4.35 -8.85 -27.05
C GLU A 227 -5.04 -7.91 -28.06
N GLY A 228 -5.81 -6.95 -27.56
CA GLY A 228 -6.49 -5.92 -28.35
C GLY A 228 -7.98 -6.17 -28.53
N THR A 229 -8.68 -5.15 -29.04
CA THR A 229 -10.12 -5.18 -29.32
C THR A 229 -10.46 -5.74 -30.70
N ASP A 230 -9.45 -5.91 -31.55
CA ASP A 230 -9.53 -6.44 -32.91
C ASP A 230 -9.71 -7.96 -32.95
N VAL A 231 -9.38 -8.65 -31.87
CA VAL A 231 -9.47 -10.11 -31.75
C VAL A 231 -10.68 -10.54 -30.92
N PRO A 232 -11.41 -11.61 -31.33
CA PRO A 232 -12.50 -12.14 -30.53
C PRO A 232 -12.04 -12.58 -29.15
N ASN A 233 -12.65 -12.05 -28.09
CA ASN A 233 -12.27 -12.39 -26.73
C ASN A 233 -12.80 -13.79 -26.36
N PRO A 234 -11.91 -14.76 -26.03
CA PRO A 234 -12.29 -16.15 -25.77
C PRO A 234 -13.11 -16.31 -24.48
N PHE A 235 -13.08 -15.30 -23.60
CA PHE A 235 -13.85 -15.30 -22.36
C PHE A 235 -15.24 -14.65 -22.52
N CYS A 236 -15.62 -14.17 -23.72
CA CYS A 236 -16.95 -13.60 -23.97
C CYS A 236 -18.07 -14.61 -23.74
N ASP A 237 -19.13 -14.20 -23.04
CA ASP A 237 -20.40 -14.92 -22.98
C ASP A 237 -21.43 -14.30 -23.94
N GLU A 238 -22.67 -14.75 -23.88
CA GLU A 238 -23.77 -14.20 -24.69
C GLU A 238 -24.03 -12.72 -24.37
N TYR A 239 -23.96 -12.33 -23.09
CA TYR A 239 -24.18 -10.95 -22.66
C TYR A 239 -23.12 -10.00 -23.22
N ALA A 240 -21.84 -10.32 -23.07
CA ALA A 240 -20.73 -9.51 -23.57
C ALA A 240 -20.72 -9.41 -25.11
N ARG A 241 -21.22 -10.43 -25.81
CA ARG A 241 -21.40 -10.39 -27.27
C ARG A 241 -22.50 -9.42 -27.69
N GLN A 242 -23.57 -9.31 -26.91
CA GLN A 242 -24.68 -8.38 -27.15
C GLN A 242 -24.37 -6.95 -26.65
N HIS A 243 -23.39 -6.78 -25.77
CA HIS A 243 -23.01 -5.50 -25.18
C HIS A 243 -21.51 -5.24 -25.40
N PRO A 244 -21.09 -4.77 -26.59
CA PRO A 244 -19.68 -4.53 -26.90
C PRO A 244 -18.98 -3.66 -25.86
N GLY A 245 -17.82 -4.12 -25.42
CA GLY A 245 -17.04 -3.44 -24.38
C GLY A 245 -17.48 -3.75 -22.95
N LYS A 246 -18.49 -4.58 -22.70
CA LYS A 246 -18.84 -5.04 -21.35
C LYS A 246 -18.22 -6.38 -21.01
N VAL A 247 -17.89 -6.58 -19.73
CA VAL A 247 -17.44 -7.88 -19.22
C VAL A 247 -18.56 -8.92 -19.32
N PRO A 248 -18.24 -10.23 -19.32
CA PRO A 248 -19.21 -11.30 -19.16
C PRO A 248 -20.11 -11.11 -17.95
N ARG A 249 -21.33 -11.63 -18.02
CA ARG A 249 -22.35 -11.41 -16.99
C ARG A 249 -21.87 -11.92 -15.64
N LEU A 250 -21.87 -11.02 -14.66
CA LEU A 250 -21.58 -11.35 -13.28
C LEU A 250 -22.82 -12.01 -12.66
N ARG A 251 -22.68 -13.29 -12.25
CA ARG A 251 -23.76 -14.06 -11.65
C ARG A 251 -23.85 -13.73 -10.16
N HIS A 252 -24.99 -13.23 -9.73
CA HIS A 252 -25.29 -13.08 -8.30
C HIS A 252 -25.48 -14.45 -7.63
N ILE A 253 -25.00 -14.57 -6.40
CA ILE A 253 -25.13 -15.76 -5.57
C ILE A 253 -25.66 -15.39 -4.19
N THR A 254 -26.28 -16.35 -3.51
CA THR A 254 -26.77 -16.17 -2.16
C THR A 254 -25.61 -16.10 -1.15
N PRO A 255 -25.81 -15.50 0.04
CA PRO A 255 -24.80 -15.52 1.11
C PRO A 255 -24.34 -16.93 1.50
N ARG A 256 -25.24 -17.92 1.40
CA ARG A 256 -24.92 -19.32 1.66
C ARG A 256 -23.96 -19.89 0.61
N GLU A 257 -24.28 -19.73 -0.67
CA GLU A 257 -23.39 -20.16 -1.76
C GLU A 257 -22.01 -19.47 -1.66
N MET A 258 -21.97 -18.19 -1.27
CA MET A 258 -20.72 -17.43 -1.11
C MET A 258 -19.83 -18.01 0.00
N GLU A 259 -20.43 -18.48 1.09
CA GLU A 259 -19.71 -19.15 2.18
C GLU A 259 -19.20 -20.53 1.73
N GLU A 260 -20.04 -21.30 1.02
CA GLU A 260 -19.70 -22.62 0.50
C GLU A 260 -18.53 -22.57 -0.49
N GLU A 261 -18.44 -21.53 -1.35
CA GLU A 261 -17.34 -21.37 -2.30
C GLU A 261 -15.95 -21.23 -1.63
N ASN A 262 -15.88 -20.65 -0.43
CA ASN A 262 -14.62 -20.32 0.25
C ASN A 262 -14.49 -20.97 1.63
N MET A 263 -15.13 -22.11 1.84
CA MET A 263 -15.01 -22.88 3.08
C MET A 263 -13.58 -23.43 3.25
N ASP A 264 -12.94 -23.14 4.39
CA ASP A 264 -11.63 -23.71 4.73
C ASP A 264 -11.78 -25.21 5.07
N PRO A 265 -11.01 -26.09 4.41
CA PRO A 265 -10.98 -27.49 4.77
C PRO A 265 -10.29 -27.70 6.14
N PRO A 266 -10.58 -28.81 6.85
CA PRO A 266 -10.09 -29.02 8.22
C PRO A 266 -8.56 -29.00 8.38
N ASP A 267 -7.83 -29.49 7.38
CA ASP A 267 -6.36 -29.51 7.33
C ASP A 267 -5.78 -28.07 7.28
N GLU A 268 -6.39 -27.18 6.50
CA GLU A 268 -6.00 -25.77 6.43
C GLU A 268 -6.27 -25.05 7.76
N ILE A 269 -7.38 -25.35 8.42
CA ILE A 269 -7.72 -24.80 9.74
C ILE A 269 -6.68 -25.25 10.78
N GLU A 270 -6.36 -26.55 10.82
CA GLU A 270 -5.38 -27.11 11.75
C GLU A 270 -3.99 -26.53 11.51
N TRP A 271 -3.56 -26.48 10.25
CA TRP A 271 -2.26 -25.92 9.88
C TRP A 271 -2.16 -24.44 10.25
N GLY A 272 -3.21 -23.65 9.98
CA GLY A 272 -3.27 -22.24 10.37
C GLY A 272 -3.07 -22.07 11.87
N ARG A 273 -3.78 -22.86 12.70
CA ARG A 273 -3.62 -22.84 14.17
C ARG A 273 -2.21 -23.21 14.61
N LYS A 274 -1.61 -24.25 14.00
CA LYS A 274 -0.24 -24.68 14.29
C LYS A 274 0.77 -23.54 14.03
N MET A 275 0.63 -22.84 12.90
CA MET A 275 1.53 -21.74 12.54
C MET A 275 1.32 -20.50 13.43
N SER A 276 0.09 -20.20 13.83
CA SER A 276 -0.19 -19.16 14.83
C SER A 276 0.49 -19.47 16.16
N GLN A 277 0.43 -20.72 16.63
CA GLN A 277 1.11 -21.15 17.86
C GLN A 277 2.63 -21.06 17.73
N LEU A 278 3.19 -21.47 16.58
CA LEU A 278 4.62 -21.36 16.31
C LEU A 278 5.09 -19.90 16.42
N ARG A 279 4.31 -18.95 15.90
CA ARG A 279 4.57 -17.52 16.04
C ARG A 279 4.56 -17.08 17.51
N SER A 280 3.55 -17.49 18.28
CA SER A 280 3.48 -17.15 19.71
C SER A 280 4.69 -17.68 20.48
N GLN A 281 5.12 -18.91 20.22
CA GLN A 281 6.31 -19.51 20.83
C GLN A 281 7.59 -18.77 20.44
N PHE A 282 7.71 -18.37 19.16
CA PHE A 282 8.85 -17.57 18.68
C PHE A 282 8.94 -16.22 19.41
N LEU A 283 7.81 -15.52 19.56
CA LEU A 283 7.76 -14.24 20.28
C LEU A 283 8.10 -14.40 21.76
N GLN A 284 7.59 -15.45 22.43
CA GLN A 284 7.95 -15.73 23.83
C GLN A 284 9.46 -15.96 24.00
N LYS A 285 10.08 -16.75 23.11
CA LYS A 285 11.54 -16.97 23.14
C LYS A 285 12.31 -15.67 22.94
N LEU A 286 11.87 -14.81 22.02
CA LEU A 286 12.50 -13.53 21.74
C LEU A 286 12.44 -12.59 22.96
N VAL A 287 11.27 -12.49 23.61
CA VAL A 287 11.09 -11.69 24.82
C VAL A 287 12.01 -12.20 25.94
N ASN A 288 12.02 -13.51 26.19
CA ASN A 288 12.86 -14.11 27.22
C ASN A 288 14.36 -13.87 26.97
N GLN A 289 14.81 -13.94 25.71
CA GLN A 289 16.19 -13.62 25.33
C GLN A 289 16.53 -12.15 25.62
N THR A 290 15.66 -11.22 25.23
CA THR A 290 15.86 -9.79 25.50
C THR A 290 15.85 -9.46 26.99
N GLU A 291 15.00 -10.12 27.79
CA GLU A 291 15.01 -9.96 29.26
C GLU A 291 16.30 -10.48 29.89
N HIS A 292 16.81 -11.62 29.41
CA HIS A 292 18.07 -12.18 29.90
C HIS A 292 19.26 -11.27 29.57
N GLU A 293 19.32 -10.74 28.36
CA GLU A 293 20.32 -9.74 27.96
C GLU A 293 20.27 -8.51 28.86
N ARG A 294 19.07 -7.97 29.15
CA ARG A 294 18.91 -6.82 30.06
C ARG A 294 19.38 -7.10 31.49
N ARG A 295 19.19 -8.31 32.00
CA ARG A 295 19.65 -8.71 33.35
C ARG A 295 21.16 -8.97 33.41
N SER A 296 21.77 -9.32 32.28
CA SER A 296 23.21 -9.61 32.19
C SER A 296 24.10 -8.36 32.12
N ILE A 297 23.54 -7.17 31.86
CA ILE A 297 24.27 -5.90 31.89
C ILE A 297 24.35 -5.42 33.35
N PRO A 298 25.54 -5.34 33.97
CA PRO A 298 25.67 -4.87 35.35
C PRO A 298 25.20 -3.41 35.44
N SER A 299 24.41 -3.07 36.47
CA SER A 299 24.10 -1.67 36.77
C SER A 299 25.41 -0.88 36.97
N PRO A 300 25.52 0.36 36.44
CA PRO A 300 26.65 1.22 36.77
C PRO A 300 26.70 1.39 38.28
N ALA A 301 27.90 1.22 38.87
CA ALA A 301 28.09 1.43 40.30
C ALA A 301 27.61 2.84 40.69
N PRO A 302 26.88 2.99 41.81
CA PRO A 302 26.48 4.32 42.27
C PRO A 302 27.75 5.17 42.51
N PRO A 303 27.77 6.45 42.08
CA PRO A 303 28.90 7.32 42.35
C PRO A 303 29.12 7.45 43.87
N PRO A 304 30.37 7.59 44.34
CA PRO A 304 30.67 7.64 45.76
C PRO A 304 29.97 8.84 46.43
N LEU A 305 29.35 8.57 47.58
CA LEU A 305 28.67 9.57 48.40
C LEU A 305 29.68 10.63 48.88
N GLN A 306 29.63 11.82 48.28
CA GLN A 306 30.29 13.00 48.86
C GLN A 306 29.56 13.37 50.16
N ARG A 307 30.32 13.40 51.25
CA ARG A 307 29.88 13.92 52.56
C ARG A 307 29.79 15.44 52.47
N ASP A 308 28.57 15.97 52.41
CA ASP A 308 28.33 17.41 52.59
C ASP A 308 28.08 17.75 54.07
N LEU A 309 28.95 18.58 54.63
CA LEU A 309 28.74 19.33 55.86
C LEU A 309 28.11 20.68 55.51
N ALA A 310 26.80 20.87 55.73
CA ALA A 310 26.16 22.15 56.11
C ALA A 310 24.61 22.03 56.20
N PRO A 311 23.93 22.80 57.08
CA PRO A 311 22.52 22.60 57.40
C PRO A 311 21.55 23.30 56.43
N ARG A 312 20.43 22.59 56.17
CA ARG A 312 19.26 22.96 55.37
C ARG A 312 18.53 24.22 55.88
N ARG A 313 18.12 25.09 54.96
CA ARG A 313 16.90 25.94 55.10
C ARG A 313 15.78 25.39 54.21
N HIS A 314 14.57 25.33 54.76
CA HIS A 314 13.35 24.84 54.11
C HIS A 314 12.95 25.67 52.88
N ARG A 315 12.60 25.00 51.78
CA ARG A 315 11.75 25.55 50.72
C ARG A 315 10.72 24.50 50.29
N THR A 316 9.51 25.00 50.08
CA THR A 316 8.21 24.37 49.90
C THR A 316 8.13 23.40 48.71
N GLN A 317 7.31 22.35 48.89
CA GLN A 317 7.05 21.29 47.91
C GLN A 317 6.23 21.81 46.72
N HIS A 318 6.70 21.55 45.50
CA HIS A 318 5.90 21.54 44.27
C HIS A 318 5.64 20.08 43.87
N PRO A 319 4.45 19.74 43.29
CA PRO A 319 4.14 18.38 42.88
C PRO A 319 5.00 17.95 41.67
N PRO A 320 5.40 16.67 41.58
CA PRO A 320 6.29 16.21 40.53
C PRO A 320 5.57 16.11 39.18
N VAL A 321 6.13 16.85 38.21
CA VAL A 321 5.88 16.69 36.77
C VAL A 321 6.40 15.32 36.34
N HIS A 322 5.53 14.52 35.72
CA HIS A 322 5.89 13.24 35.10
C HIS A 322 7.05 13.43 34.11
N GLN A 323 8.21 12.88 34.49
CA GLN A 323 9.36 12.73 33.61
C GLN A 323 9.03 11.61 32.62
N GLY A 324 8.80 11.98 31.36
CA GLY A 324 8.49 11.06 30.27
C GLY A 324 9.63 10.07 30.06
N SER A 325 9.39 8.82 30.43
CA SER A 325 10.29 7.71 30.16
C SER A 325 10.31 7.44 28.65
N ARG A 326 11.49 7.64 28.05
CA ARG A 326 11.82 7.12 26.72
C ARG A 326 11.80 5.59 26.78
N GLY A 327 10.92 4.98 26.03
CA GLY A 327 10.89 3.53 25.82
C GLY A 327 9.45 3.02 25.70
N GLU A 328 8.83 3.21 24.53
CA GLU A 328 7.61 2.50 24.19
C GLU A 328 7.89 0.99 24.28
N THR A 329 7.35 0.40 25.34
CA THR A 329 7.56 -0.99 25.70
C THR A 329 6.43 -1.81 25.08
N PHE A 330 6.79 -2.98 24.56
CA PHE A 330 5.96 -4.01 23.96
C PHE A 330 4.59 -4.16 24.67
N HIS A 331 3.51 -3.59 24.12
CA HIS A 331 2.17 -3.81 24.64
C HIS A 331 1.56 -5.04 23.96
N HIS A 332 1.65 -6.20 24.63
CA HIS A 332 0.88 -7.38 24.29
C HIS A 332 -0.60 -7.16 24.63
N TYR A 333 -1.45 -7.12 23.62
CA TYR A 333 -2.89 -7.29 23.80
C TYR A 333 -3.20 -8.79 23.89
N VAL A 334 -3.57 -9.27 25.07
CA VAL A 334 -4.21 -10.59 25.26
C VAL A 334 -5.71 -10.35 25.32
N PRO A 335 -6.51 -10.81 24.34
CA PRO A 335 -7.96 -10.68 24.44
C PRO A 335 -8.48 -11.52 25.61
N LYS A 336 -9.15 -10.87 26.59
CA LYS A 336 -9.93 -11.58 27.62
C LYS A 336 -11.25 -12.05 27.01
N GLU A 337 -11.58 -13.31 27.27
CA GLU A 337 -12.82 -13.96 26.88
C GLU A 337 -14.05 -13.16 27.36
N ARG A 338 -15.04 -13.01 26.47
CA ARG A 338 -16.31 -12.36 26.77
C ARG A 338 -17.17 -13.28 27.64
N GLU A 339 -17.24 -13.00 28.93
CA GLU A 339 -18.37 -13.42 29.75
C GLU A 339 -19.59 -12.52 29.54
N GLN A 340 -20.76 -13.13 29.60
CA GLN A 340 -22.06 -12.60 29.17
C GLN A 340 -22.70 -11.67 30.24
N LEU A 341 -23.19 -10.52 29.75
CA LEU A 341 -24.42 -9.78 30.10
C LEU A 341 -24.83 -9.56 31.57
N LYS A 342 -24.94 -8.28 31.96
CA LYS A 342 -26.11 -7.74 32.70
C LYS A 342 -26.44 -6.30 32.25
N PRO A 343 -27.73 -5.90 32.21
CA PRO A 343 -28.18 -4.66 31.58
C PRO A 343 -28.04 -3.45 32.52
N ARG A 344 -27.60 -2.30 31.99
CA ARG A 344 -27.55 -1.03 32.72
C ARG A 344 -28.54 -0.04 32.10
N ASN A 345 -29.43 0.49 32.94
CA ASN A 345 -30.45 1.47 32.61
C ASN A 345 -29.87 2.77 32.01
N PRO A 346 -30.63 3.48 31.16
CA PRO A 346 -30.16 4.65 30.42
C PRO A 346 -30.12 5.92 31.29
N GLN A 347 -29.02 6.66 31.21
CA GLN A 347 -28.91 8.03 31.73
C GLN A 347 -29.22 9.08 30.63
N PRO A 348 -29.68 10.29 31.00
CA PRO A 348 -30.32 11.22 30.08
C PRO A 348 -29.34 11.96 29.16
N ARG A 349 -29.84 12.25 27.96
CA ARG A 349 -29.20 12.98 26.85
C ARG A 349 -28.94 14.44 27.24
N ALA A 350 -27.68 14.87 27.24
CA ALA A 350 -27.32 16.30 27.23
C ALA A 350 -27.29 16.82 25.78
N PRO A 351 -27.76 18.05 25.50
CA PRO A 351 -27.82 18.59 24.14
C PRO A 351 -26.43 19.03 23.63
N ALA A 352 -26.22 18.85 22.32
CA ALA A 352 -25.02 19.24 21.60
C ALA A 352 -24.87 20.78 21.53
N PRO A 353 -23.65 21.34 21.60
CA PRO A 353 -23.43 22.75 21.36
C PRO A 353 -23.55 23.08 19.86
N THR A 354 -24.32 24.12 19.60
CA THR A 354 -24.59 24.78 18.32
C THR A 354 -23.32 25.34 17.67
N ALA A 355 -23.19 25.14 16.35
CA ALA A 355 -22.19 25.81 15.50
C ALA A 355 -22.45 27.32 15.43
N PRO A 356 -21.42 28.18 15.50
CA PRO A 356 -21.60 29.60 15.21
C PRO A 356 -21.55 29.88 13.71
N ALA A 357 -22.42 30.79 13.30
CA ALA A 357 -22.70 31.22 11.95
C ALA A 357 -21.52 31.96 11.29
N GLN A 358 -21.51 31.90 9.96
CA GLN A 358 -20.70 32.75 9.09
C GLN A 358 -20.99 34.22 9.37
N GLY A 359 -19.94 34.96 9.74
CA GLY A 359 -19.96 36.41 9.90
C GLY A 359 -18.78 37.02 9.16
N SER A 360 -19.06 37.58 7.99
CA SER A 360 -18.18 38.51 7.28
C SER A 360 -18.06 39.81 8.10
N GLY A 361 -16.85 40.15 8.53
CA GLY A 361 -16.55 41.41 9.19
C GLY A 361 -15.07 41.52 9.51
N GLY A 362 -14.37 42.42 8.81
CA GLY A 362 -12.95 42.71 9.06
C GLY A 362 -12.69 43.47 10.36
N LEU A 363 -11.39 43.59 10.65
CA LEU A 363 -10.69 44.34 11.71
C LEU A 363 -10.21 43.50 12.92
N GLY A 364 -8.90 43.32 13.00
CA GLY A 364 -8.18 42.96 14.23
C GLY A 364 -7.10 41.90 14.01
N ASP A 365 -5.96 42.32 13.49
CA ASP A 365 -4.73 41.53 13.33
C ASP A 365 -4.12 41.18 14.70
N ALA A 366 -4.76 40.26 15.42
CA ALA A 366 -4.29 39.77 16.72
C ALA A 366 -3.34 38.60 16.49
N GLU A 367 -2.05 38.77 16.83
CA GLU A 367 -1.06 37.70 16.73
C GLU A 367 -1.53 36.44 17.46
N ARG A 368 -1.69 35.34 16.71
CA ARG A 368 -2.06 34.04 17.28
C ARG A 368 -0.83 33.31 17.83
N SER A 369 -1.01 32.59 18.94
CA SER A 369 0.01 31.65 19.41
C SER A 369 0.15 30.47 18.42
N MET A 370 1.29 29.76 18.40
CA MET A 370 1.49 28.63 17.47
C MET A 370 0.40 27.56 17.58
N LEU A 371 -0.09 27.29 18.79
CA LEU A 371 -1.14 26.31 19.00
C LEU A 371 -2.50 26.80 18.46
N GLN A 372 -2.81 28.08 18.65
CA GLN A 372 -4.04 28.67 18.12
C GLN A 372 -4.02 28.74 16.59
N GLN A 373 -2.87 29.07 15.99
CA GLN A 373 -2.74 29.08 14.54
C GLN A 373 -2.85 27.66 13.96
N ALA A 374 -2.20 26.66 14.55
CA ALA A 374 -2.36 25.27 14.13
C ALA A 374 -3.81 24.79 14.23
N TRP A 375 -4.51 25.15 15.32
CA TRP A 375 -5.92 24.81 15.50
C TRP A 375 -6.83 25.54 14.51
N PHE A 376 -6.51 26.80 14.17
CA PHE A 376 -7.21 27.55 13.14
C PHE A 376 -7.02 26.92 11.76
N SER A 377 -5.77 26.71 11.32
CA SER A 377 -5.45 26.12 10.01
C SER A 377 -6.13 24.78 9.78
N VAL A 378 -6.16 23.89 10.77
CA VAL A 378 -6.83 22.57 10.63
C VAL A 378 -8.34 22.71 10.43
N ASN A 379 -8.96 23.75 11.00
CA ASN A 379 -10.42 23.93 10.95
C ASN A 379 -10.87 24.82 9.78
N THR A 380 -9.97 25.57 9.16
CA THR A 380 -10.30 26.52 8.08
C THR A 380 -9.65 26.19 6.73
N ALA A 381 -8.67 25.28 6.68
CA ALA A 381 -8.05 24.88 5.43
C ALA A 381 -9.04 24.12 4.53
N ASP A 382 -9.16 24.56 3.28
CA ASP A 382 -9.89 23.83 2.25
C ASP A 382 -9.05 22.61 1.81
N PRO A 383 -9.52 21.37 2.03
CA PRO A 383 -8.77 20.17 1.68
C PRO A 383 -8.62 19.93 0.17
N LEU A 384 -9.20 20.77 -0.68
CA LEU A 384 -9.06 20.72 -2.14
C LEU A 384 -8.16 21.81 -2.73
N MET A 385 -7.66 22.75 -1.92
CA MET A 385 -6.69 23.75 -2.38
C MET A 385 -5.29 23.15 -2.48
N ASP A 386 -4.59 23.42 -3.60
CA ASP A 386 -3.20 23.03 -3.77
C ASP A 386 -2.27 23.85 -2.84
N SER A 387 -1.19 23.23 -2.38
CA SER A 387 -0.32 23.79 -1.32
C SER A 387 0.43 25.08 -1.71
N ASP A 388 0.44 25.41 -2.99
CA ASP A 388 1.04 26.62 -3.56
C ASP A 388 0.05 27.78 -3.71
N GLU A 389 -1.26 27.54 -3.52
CA GLU A 389 -2.32 28.57 -3.59
C GLU A 389 -2.82 29.04 -2.21
N GLU A 390 -2.23 28.59 -1.10
CA GLU A 390 -2.66 28.96 0.25
C GLU A 390 -2.41 30.47 0.52
N TYR A 391 -3.48 31.22 0.84
CA TYR A 391 -3.38 32.64 1.18
C TYR A 391 -2.45 32.86 2.38
N VAL A 392 -1.31 33.49 2.14
CA VAL A 392 -0.31 33.79 3.17
C VAL A 392 -0.81 34.93 4.06
N ASP A 393 -1.52 34.61 5.14
CA ASP A 393 -1.82 35.55 6.21
C ASP A 393 -0.56 35.81 7.07
N GLU A 394 -0.45 36.99 7.70
CA GLU A 394 0.70 37.37 8.54
C GLU A 394 0.93 36.38 9.70
N ASN A 395 -0.15 35.80 10.22
CA ASN A 395 -0.06 34.75 11.25
C ASN A 395 0.65 33.48 10.75
N MET A 396 0.48 33.12 9.48
CA MET A 396 1.17 31.98 8.87
C MET A 396 2.66 32.28 8.67
N ARG A 397 2.98 33.51 8.26
CA ARG A 397 4.37 33.97 8.14
C ARG A 397 5.11 33.94 9.49
N LEU A 398 4.47 34.44 10.55
CA LEU A 398 5.00 34.40 11.92
C LEU A 398 5.21 32.96 12.43
N GLU A 399 4.27 32.05 12.14
CA GLU A 399 4.43 30.64 12.50
C GLU A 399 5.61 29.99 11.79
N LEU A 400 5.75 30.20 10.48
CA LEU A 400 6.88 29.68 9.70
C LEU A 400 8.22 30.22 10.23
N GLN A 401 8.29 31.50 10.59
CA GLN A 401 9.48 32.11 11.17
C GLN A 401 9.83 31.51 12.55
N ARG A 402 8.83 31.27 13.41
CA ARG A 402 9.02 30.61 14.71
C ARG A 402 9.49 29.15 14.55
N ARG A 403 8.89 28.40 13.61
CA ARG A 403 9.32 27.03 13.26
C ARG A 403 10.76 27.00 12.74
N LEU A 404 11.12 27.94 11.87
CA LEU A 404 12.47 28.05 11.33
C LEU A 404 13.51 28.37 12.43
N SER A 405 13.16 29.23 13.39
CA SER A 405 14.01 29.54 14.55
C SER A 405 14.25 28.30 15.43
N VAL A 406 13.21 27.50 15.70
CA VAL A 406 13.35 26.24 16.44
C VAL A 406 14.23 25.24 15.70
N ILE A 407 14.00 25.06 14.39
CA ILE A 407 14.81 24.15 13.56
C ILE A 407 16.27 24.60 13.52
N THR A 408 16.52 25.91 13.38
CA THR A 408 17.87 26.50 13.39
C THR A 408 18.57 26.25 14.73
N ARG A 409 17.85 26.40 15.85
CA ARG A 409 18.36 26.13 17.20
C ARG A 409 18.68 24.65 17.43
N LEU A 410 17.87 23.74 16.88
CA LEU A 410 18.10 22.28 16.98
C LEU A 410 19.25 21.81 16.07
N ARG A 411 19.42 22.44 14.91
CA ARG A 411 20.43 22.07 13.89
C ARG A 411 21.79 22.71 14.13
N GLY A 412 21.87 23.81 14.89
CA GLY A 412 23.12 24.52 15.21
C GLY A 412 23.79 25.19 13.99
N LYS A 413 23.07 25.36 12.88
CA LYS A 413 23.54 25.98 11.63
C LYS A 413 22.42 26.87 11.07
N SER A 414 22.77 27.99 10.43
CA SER A 414 21.81 28.89 9.78
C SER A 414 21.03 28.20 8.65
N ALA A 415 19.82 28.69 8.39
CA ALA A 415 18.94 28.17 7.34
C ALA A 415 19.62 28.25 5.96
N THR A 416 19.35 27.24 5.12
CA THR A 416 19.88 27.15 3.75
C THR A 416 18.69 26.98 2.82
N PRO A 417 18.53 27.82 1.79
CA PRO A 417 19.41 28.93 1.39
C PRO A 417 19.28 30.17 2.30
N SER A 418 20.26 31.06 2.22
CA SER A 418 20.24 32.37 2.89
C SER A 418 19.01 33.17 2.44
N PRO A 419 18.33 33.91 3.33
CA PRO A 419 17.23 34.77 2.92
C PRO A 419 17.72 35.82 1.91
N PRO A 420 16.92 36.17 0.89
CA PRO A 420 17.26 37.25 -0.03
C PRO A 420 17.33 38.58 0.74
N PRO A 421 18.20 39.53 0.31
CA PRO A 421 18.30 40.85 0.93
C PRO A 421 16.96 41.59 0.81
N GLU A 422 16.59 42.33 1.86
CA GLU A 422 15.39 43.15 1.88
C GLU A 422 15.42 44.17 0.74
N GLU A 423 14.47 44.06 -0.19
CA GLU A 423 14.32 44.97 -1.33
C GLU A 423 13.85 46.35 -0.84
N GLY A 424 14.77 47.31 -0.87
CA GLY A 424 14.43 48.72 -0.90
C GLY A 424 13.90 49.09 -2.28
N GLY A 425 12.60 49.36 -2.36
CA GLY A 425 11.99 50.37 -3.23
C GLY A 425 12.02 50.13 -4.74
N TYR A 426 10.92 49.59 -5.27
CA TYR A 426 10.55 49.71 -6.68
C TYR A 426 10.58 51.18 -7.15
N ARG A 427 11.35 51.47 -8.20
CA ARG A 427 11.09 52.60 -9.09
C ARG A 427 11.22 52.15 -10.54
N ALA A 428 10.13 52.34 -11.28
CA ALA A 428 9.96 52.05 -12.69
C ALA A 428 10.82 52.93 -13.60
N GLY A 429 11.16 52.41 -14.79
CA GLY A 429 11.54 53.23 -15.95
C GLY A 429 12.53 52.60 -16.92
N ALA A 430 11.99 52.15 -18.06
CA ALA A 430 12.44 52.38 -19.43
C ALA A 430 13.84 51.91 -19.94
N GLU A 431 13.78 51.36 -21.17
CA GLU A 431 14.78 51.34 -22.25
C GLU A 431 15.91 50.30 -22.28
N GLY A 432 15.95 49.55 -23.39
CA GLY A 432 17.10 49.54 -24.30
C GLY A 432 18.15 48.42 -24.22
N GLU A 433 18.24 47.68 -25.33
CA GLU A 433 19.47 47.18 -25.98
C GLU A 433 20.09 45.79 -25.65
N GLU A 434 20.03 44.96 -26.71
CA GLU A 434 21.09 44.19 -27.38
C GLU A 434 21.98 43.16 -26.64
N GLY A 435 21.81 41.89 -27.09
CA GLY A 435 22.86 41.11 -27.75
C GLY A 435 23.95 40.45 -26.90
N GLN A 436 23.92 39.12 -26.79
CA GLN A 436 25.13 38.30 -26.92
C GLN A 436 24.86 36.79 -27.11
N ASP A 437 25.74 36.21 -27.92
CA ASP A 437 25.76 34.93 -28.60
C ASP A 437 25.61 33.66 -27.74
N PHE A 438 24.91 32.67 -28.30
CA PHE A 438 24.87 31.28 -27.84
C PHE A 438 25.89 30.44 -28.65
N GLU A 439 26.95 29.95 -28.01
CA GLU A 439 27.76 28.81 -28.49
C GLU A 439 27.42 27.53 -27.69
N PRO A 440 27.25 26.35 -28.33
CA PRO A 440 27.03 25.10 -27.63
C PRO A 440 28.31 24.24 -27.56
N PRO A 441 28.53 23.52 -26.44
CA PRO A 441 29.35 22.31 -26.50
C PRO A 441 28.67 21.14 -25.77
N ARG A 442 28.91 19.86 -26.06
CA ARG A 442 29.59 19.10 -27.11
C ARG A 442 29.05 17.66 -26.94
N THR A 443 28.92 16.93 -28.05
CA THR A 443 28.54 15.52 -28.10
C THR A 443 29.46 14.63 -27.25
N PHE A 444 28.88 13.89 -26.31
CA PHE A 444 29.58 12.87 -25.51
C PHE A 444 29.73 11.58 -26.34
N THR A 445 30.96 11.23 -26.69
CA THR A 445 31.34 9.99 -27.37
C THR A 445 31.58 8.89 -26.33
N GLY A 446 30.83 7.80 -26.43
CA GLY A 446 30.85 6.72 -25.45
C GLY A 446 32.15 5.90 -25.46
N GLN A 447 32.74 5.75 -24.28
CA GLN A 447 33.55 4.59 -23.88
C GLN A 447 33.35 4.36 -22.38
N TRP A 448 32.77 3.21 -22.01
CA TRP A 448 32.68 2.77 -20.61
C TRP A 448 33.93 1.94 -20.30
N GLN A 449 34.77 2.42 -19.37
CA GLN A 449 35.86 1.63 -18.82
C GLN A 449 35.33 0.53 -17.89
N GLN A 450 35.87 -0.66 -18.08
CA GLN A 450 35.60 -1.88 -17.34
C GLN A 450 36.27 -1.80 -15.96
N ALA A 451 35.50 -1.87 -14.88
CA ALA A 451 36.06 -1.93 -13.52
C ALA A 451 36.38 -3.39 -13.16
N GLN A 452 37.67 -3.72 -13.03
CA GLN A 452 38.15 -4.90 -12.32
C GLN A 452 38.07 -4.65 -10.81
N TRP A 453 37.62 -5.64 -10.05
CA TRP A 453 37.67 -5.66 -8.60
C TRP A 453 38.61 -6.80 -8.19
N ASP A 454 39.65 -6.46 -7.43
CA ASP A 454 40.51 -7.40 -6.71
C ASP A 454 39.76 -8.06 -5.54
#